data_AF-A0A1I1DGU2-F1
#
_entry.id   AF-A0A1I1DGU2-F1
#
_cell.length_a   1.000
_cell.length_b   1.000
_cell.length_c   1.000
_cell.angle_alpha   90.00
_cell.angle_beta   90.00
_cell.angle_gamma   90.00
#
_symmetry.space_group_name_H-M   'P 1'
#
loop_
_entity.id
_entity.type
_entity.pdbx_description
1 polymer ?
#
loop_
_entity_poly.entity_id
_entity_poly.type
_entity_poly.pdbx_seq_one_letter_code
_entity_poly.pdbx_strand_id
1 'polypeptide(L)'
;MPISYRLTCLLIAISLAPAAGAQPMGGGGGNMADSVVSRLVAWRARTDQPVALAALTAFDWDSFSVVRAPAGDSMANCSREGLVPCGPELHPPPGTQVQVLRFDRAGQQVYQERIMVPLGNFADPLPSAVTRARATLVTCADGGGAPLWCLQSGAQPGVPTGTQPGLRWLDGS
;
A
#
# COMPACT_ATOMS: atom_id res chain seq x y z
N MET A 1 25.11 56.86 -52.33
CA MET A 1 23.74 57.39 -52.50
C MET A 1 23.12 56.71 -53.72
N PRO A 2 21.85 56.22 -53.74
CA PRO A 2 20.82 56.02 -52.70
C PRO A 2 20.44 54.52 -52.52
N ILE A 3 20.26 53.96 -51.31
CA ILE A 3 19.03 53.86 -50.48
C ILE A 3 17.70 53.78 -51.27
N SER A 4 17.05 52.62 -51.23
CA SER A 4 15.58 52.52 -51.24
C SER A 4 15.12 51.24 -50.54
N TYR A 5 14.40 51.46 -49.44
CA TYR A 5 13.78 50.49 -48.55
C TYR A 5 12.55 49.84 -49.20
N ARG A 6 12.31 48.55 -48.92
CA ARG A 6 10.93 48.06 -48.72
C ARG A 6 10.85 47.23 -47.45
N LEU A 7 10.24 47.88 -46.46
CA LEU A 7 9.58 47.32 -45.29
C LEU A 7 8.62 46.19 -45.72
N THR A 8 8.71 45.02 -45.11
CA THR A 8 7.55 44.14 -44.96
C THR A 8 7.64 43.43 -43.62
N CYS A 9 6.68 43.77 -42.77
CA CYS A 9 6.42 43.18 -41.46
C CYS A 9 6.30 41.66 -41.55
N LEU A 10 6.94 40.95 -40.63
CA LEU A 10 6.34 39.73 -40.09
C LEU A 10 6.49 39.75 -38.57
N LEU A 11 5.41 40.21 -37.92
CA LEU A 11 5.16 40.05 -36.50
C LEU A 11 4.98 38.55 -36.22
N ILE A 12 5.98 37.91 -35.63
CA ILE A 12 5.82 36.57 -35.06
C ILE A 12 5.38 36.75 -33.61
N ALA A 13 4.11 36.47 -33.36
CA ALA A 13 3.52 36.39 -32.03
C ALA A 13 4.18 35.24 -31.25
N ILE A 14 4.96 35.57 -30.21
CA ILE A 14 5.44 34.60 -29.24
C ILE A 14 4.32 34.41 -28.22
N SER A 15 3.50 33.39 -28.43
CA SER A 15 2.47 32.96 -27.48
C SER A 15 3.14 32.48 -26.20
N LEU A 16 2.79 33.10 -25.06
CA LEU A 16 3.02 32.52 -23.74
C LEU A 16 2.14 31.27 -23.59
N ALA A 17 2.73 30.16 -23.18
CA ALA A 17 2.01 29.10 -22.49
C ALA A 17 2.85 28.60 -21.30
N PRO A 18 2.22 28.42 -20.12
CA PRO A 18 2.91 28.01 -18.91
C PRO A 18 3.29 26.54 -19.03
N ALA A 19 4.58 26.21 -18.91
CA ALA A 19 4.96 24.86 -18.51
C ALA A 19 4.64 24.75 -17.02
N ALA A 20 3.38 24.42 -16.73
CA ALA A 20 2.97 23.92 -15.43
C ALA A 20 3.91 22.79 -15.06
N GLY A 21 4.61 22.94 -13.92
CA GLY A 21 5.28 21.83 -13.27
C GLY A 21 4.22 20.79 -12.93
N ALA A 22 4.04 19.82 -13.81
CA ALA A 22 3.31 18.61 -13.49
C ALA A 22 4.15 17.84 -12.46
N GLN A 23 3.92 18.14 -11.19
CA GLN A 23 4.27 17.25 -10.10
C GLN A 23 3.34 16.04 -10.25
N PRO A 24 3.82 14.80 -10.47
CA PRO A 24 2.97 13.64 -10.28
C PRO A 24 2.82 13.41 -8.77
N MET A 25 2.08 14.29 -8.11
CA MET A 25 1.48 13.99 -6.82
C MET A 25 0.13 13.35 -7.11
N GLY A 26 0.19 12.06 -7.46
CA GLY A 26 -0.93 11.30 -7.97
C GLY A 26 -0.62 9.80 -7.95
N GLY A 27 -0.06 9.31 -6.85
CA GLY A 27 0.05 7.87 -6.58
C GLY A 27 -1.33 7.28 -6.26
N GLY A 28 -2.17 7.16 -7.29
CA GLY A 28 -3.55 6.71 -7.17
C GLY A 28 -3.99 6.03 -8.45
N GLY A 29 -3.29 4.96 -8.82
CA GLY A 29 -3.56 4.24 -10.06
C GLY A 29 -2.43 3.31 -10.44
N GLY A 30 -1.84 2.59 -9.48
CA GLY A 30 -0.97 1.46 -9.81
C GLY A 30 -1.85 0.36 -10.39
N ASN A 31 -1.47 -0.17 -11.55
CA ASN A 31 -2.05 -1.41 -12.08
C ASN A 31 -2.20 -2.41 -10.93
N MET A 32 -3.31 -3.14 -10.83
CA MET A 32 -3.48 -4.19 -9.80
C MET A 32 -2.31 -5.20 -9.80
N ALA A 33 -1.59 -5.34 -10.92
CA ALA A 33 -0.37 -6.13 -11.04
C ALA A 33 0.83 -5.59 -10.22
N ASP A 34 0.90 -4.29 -9.96
CA ASP A 34 1.96 -3.63 -9.18
C ASP A 34 1.64 -3.57 -7.68
N SER A 35 0.40 -3.89 -7.28
CA SER A 35 -0.03 -3.97 -5.88
C SER A 35 0.72 -5.10 -5.14
N VAL A 36 1.41 -4.75 -4.06
CA VAL A 36 2.06 -5.75 -3.19
C VAL A 36 1.01 -6.51 -2.39
N VAL A 37 -0.04 -5.81 -1.94
CA VAL A 37 -1.17 -6.41 -1.23
C VAL A 37 -1.89 -7.45 -2.10
N SER A 38 -2.15 -7.14 -3.37
CA SER A 38 -2.79 -8.09 -4.30
C SER A 38 -1.93 -9.33 -4.52
N ARG A 39 -0.60 -9.17 -4.62
CA ARG A 39 0.34 -10.29 -4.73
C ARG A 39 0.38 -11.15 -3.46
N LEU A 40 0.28 -10.54 -2.28
CA LEU A 40 0.15 -11.26 -1.01
C LEU A 40 -1.14 -12.09 -1.00
N VAL A 41 -2.28 -11.47 -1.27
CA VAL A 41 -3.59 -12.16 -1.28
C VAL A 41 -3.57 -13.31 -2.30
N ALA A 42 -3.04 -13.08 -3.50
CA ALA A 42 -2.91 -14.11 -4.53
C ALA A 42 -1.95 -15.23 -4.13
N TRP A 43 -0.85 -14.93 -3.43
CA TRP A 43 0.08 -15.94 -2.90
C TRP A 43 -0.63 -16.87 -1.91
N ARG A 44 -1.34 -16.28 -0.95
CA ARG A 44 -2.09 -17.03 0.07
C ARG A 44 -3.11 -17.96 -0.60
N ALA A 45 -3.90 -17.43 -1.54
CA ALA A 45 -4.93 -18.20 -2.24
C ALA A 45 -4.37 -19.41 -3.00
N ARG A 46 -3.10 -19.37 -3.43
CA ARG A 46 -2.47 -20.47 -4.18
C ARG A 46 -1.82 -21.52 -3.31
N THR A 47 -1.14 -21.13 -2.22
CA THR A 47 -0.24 -22.05 -1.50
C THR A 47 -0.33 -21.95 0.02
N ASP A 48 -0.74 -20.80 0.55
CA ASP A 48 -0.70 -20.47 1.99
C ASP A 48 0.66 -20.72 2.68
N GLN A 49 1.75 -20.87 1.90
CA GLN A 49 3.11 -21.11 2.42
C GLN A 49 3.77 -19.80 2.86
N PRO A 50 4.83 -19.85 3.71
CA PRO A 50 5.62 -18.68 4.05
C PRO A 50 6.16 -17.97 2.80
N VAL A 51 6.16 -16.63 2.80
CA VAL A 51 6.62 -15.82 1.67
C VAL A 51 7.54 -14.68 2.10
N ALA A 52 8.73 -14.61 1.50
CA ALA A 52 9.61 -13.47 1.64
C ALA A 52 9.03 -12.28 0.85
N LEU A 53 8.82 -11.13 1.49
CA LEU A 53 8.29 -9.93 0.83
C LEU A 53 9.17 -9.50 -0.35
N ALA A 54 10.48 -9.74 -0.28
CA ALA A 54 11.41 -9.46 -1.37
C ALA A 54 11.04 -10.20 -2.67
N ALA A 55 10.39 -11.36 -2.60
CA ALA A 55 9.92 -12.10 -3.78
C ALA A 55 8.64 -11.51 -4.39
N LEU A 56 7.92 -10.67 -3.64
CA LEU A 56 6.70 -10.00 -4.05
C LEU A 56 6.91 -8.51 -4.37
N THR A 57 8.16 -8.05 -4.45
CA THR A 57 8.51 -6.65 -4.74
C THR A 57 9.57 -6.61 -5.84
N ALA A 58 9.33 -5.83 -6.90
CA ALA A 58 10.27 -5.68 -8.01
C ALA A 58 11.18 -4.44 -7.88
N PHE A 59 11.01 -3.66 -6.81
CA PHE A 59 11.76 -2.44 -6.52
C PHE A 59 12.70 -2.63 -5.34
N ASP A 60 13.67 -1.73 -5.20
CA ASP A 60 14.60 -1.72 -4.07
C ASP A 60 14.00 -1.04 -2.84
N TRP A 61 14.21 -1.66 -1.68
CA TRP A 61 13.81 -1.16 -0.36
C TRP A 61 14.70 -1.81 0.71
N ASP A 62 14.81 -1.16 1.86
CA ASP A 62 15.63 -1.61 2.99
C ASP A 62 14.78 -2.12 4.16
N SER A 63 13.68 -1.44 4.44
CA SER A 63 12.73 -1.82 5.48
C SER A 63 11.28 -1.68 5.06
N PHE A 64 10.41 -2.49 5.64
CA PHE A 64 8.96 -2.32 5.53
C PHE A 64 8.33 -2.11 6.90
N SER A 65 7.20 -1.41 6.91
CA SER A 65 6.36 -1.21 8.09
C SER A 65 4.89 -1.33 7.70
N VAL A 66 4.05 -1.64 8.68
CA VAL A 66 2.60 -1.50 8.57
C VAL A 66 2.16 -0.47 9.61
N VAL A 67 1.54 0.60 9.15
CA VAL A 67 1.02 1.66 10.02
C VAL A 67 -0.49 1.77 9.87
N ARG A 68 -1.16 2.37 10.85
CA ARG A 68 -2.57 2.73 10.71
C ARG A 68 -2.65 4.17 10.22
N ALA A 69 -3.49 4.40 9.22
CA ALA A 69 -3.79 5.74 8.75
C ALA A 69 -5.30 5.86 8.47
N PRO A 70 -5.87 7.07 8.51
CA PRO A 70 -7.24 7.30 8.08
C PRO A 70 -7.42 6.80 6.64
N ALA A 71 -8.52 6.10 6.35
CA ALA A 71 -8.92 5.65 5.01
C ALA A 71 -8.87 6.78 3.96
N GLY A 72 -8.99 8.03 4.42
CA GLY A 72 -8.84 9.25 3.64
C GLY A 72 -10.13 9.64 2.93
N ASP A 73 -10.34 10.95 2.77
CA ASP A 73 -11.50 11.49 2.07
C ASP A 73 -11.49 11.18 0.56
N SER A 74 -10.34 10.76 0.00
CA SER A 74 -10.19 10.43 -1.44
C SER A 74 -10.93 9.16 -1.87
N MET A 75 -11.46 8.37 -0.92
CA MET A 75 -12.46 7.35 -1.20
C MET A 75 -13.85 7.95 -1.49
N ALA A 76 -14.06 9.23 -1.20
CA ALA A 76 -15.22 10.01 -1.60
C ALA A 76 -15.08 10.64 -3.01
N ASN A 77 -14.24 10.09 -3.89
CA ASN A 77 -14.25 10.44 -5.33
C ASN A 77 -15.53 9.98 -6.07
N CYS A 78 -16.53 9.56 -5.31
CA CYS A 78 -17.92 9.41 -5.70
C CYS A 78 -18.61 10.77 -5.81
N SER A 79 -18.05 11.66 -6.63
CA SER A 79 -18.61 12.96 -7.01
C SER A 79 -17.76 13.71 -8.04
N ARG A 80 -16.62 13.16 -8.49
CA ARG A 80 -15.79 13.81 -9.50
C ARG A 80 -16.31 13.47 -10.90
N GLU A 81 -17.06 14.42 -11.46
CA GLU A 81 -17.43 14.53 -12.87
C GLU A 81 -18.07 13.27 -13.49
N GLY A 82 -19.31 12.96 -13.07
CA GLY A 82 -20.26 12.24 -13.93
C GLY A 82 -20.35 10.72 -13.82
N LEU A 83 -19.75 10.09 -12.80
CA LEU A 83 -19.92 8.65 -12.56
C LEU A 83 -20.72 8.38 -11.29
N VAL A 84 -21.85 7.68 -11.48
CA VAL A 84 -22.73 6.91 -10.57
C VAL A 84 -22.66 7.21 -9.06
N PRO A 85 -23.78 7.44 -8.35
CA PRO A 85 -23.75 7.57 -6.90
C PRO A 85 -23.14 6.29 -6.29
N CYS A 86 -21.97 6.41 -5.69
CA CYS A 86 -21.44 5.31 -4.89
C CYS A 86 -22.40 5.07 -3.74
N GLY A 87 -22.94 3.85 -3.67
CA GLY A 87 -23.79 3.45 -2.57
C GLY A 87 -23.09 3.67 -1.21
N PRO A 88 -23.87 3.82 -0.12
CA PRO A 88 -23.33 4.00 1.22
C PRO A 88 -22.37 2.88 1.66
N GLU A 89 -22.50 1.69 1.07
CA GLU A 89 -21.58 0.54 1.22
C GLU A 89 -20.11 0.87 0.87
N LEU A 90 -19.89 1.85 -0.02
CA LEU A 90 -18.58 2.16 -0.62
C LEU A 90 -17.89 3.34 0.08
N HIS A 91 -18.57 4.00 1.02
CA HIS A 91 -18.00 5.06 1.85
C HIS A 91 -17.67 4.48 3.23
N PRO A 92 -16.39 4.21 3.55
CA PRO A 92 -16.03 3.88 4.92
C PRO A 92 -16.38 5.08 5.81
N PRO A 93 -16.88 4.85 7.03
CA PRO A 93 -17.16 5.94 7.96
C PRO A 93 -15.96 6.89 8.09
N PRO A 94 -16.17 8.21 8.13
CA PRO A 94 -15.09 9.15 8.39
C PRO A 94 -14.37 8.77 9.70
N GLY A 95 -13.04 8.83 9.66
CA GLY A 95 -12.19 8.39 10.78
C GLY A 95 -11.89 6.87 10.82
N THR A 96 -12.42 6.08 9.88
CA THR A 96 -12.03 4.67 9.75
C THR A 96 -10.53 4.56 9.52
N GLN A 97 -9.86 3.78 10.36
CA GLN A 97 -8.44 3.48 10.24
C GLN A 97 -8.26 2.25 9.36
N VAL A 98 -7.36 2.35 8.39
CA VAL A 98 -6.92 1.22 7.57
C VAL A 98 -5.43 0.97 7.79
N GLN A 99 -5.01 -0.26 7.57
CA GLN A 99 -3.58 -0.57 7.55
C GLN A 99 -2.95 -0.06 6.25
N VAL A 100 -1.72 0.43 6.36
CA VAL A 100 -0.94 0.96 5.26
C VAL A 100 0.41 0.26 5.27
N LEU A 101 0.67 -0.49 4.21
CA LEU A 101 1.95 -1.10 3.95
C LEU A 101 2.90 -0.04 3.38
N ARG A 102 4.04 0.18 4.03
CA ARG A 102 5.05 1.16 3.61
C ARG A 102 6.40 0.49 3.46
N PHE A 103 7.14 0.88 2.42
CA PHE A 103 8.53 0.50 2.22
C PHE A 103 9.39 1.75 2.15
N ASP A 104 10.52 1.68 2.84
CA ASP A 104 11.50 2.75 2.95
C ASP A 104 12.86 2.27 2.44
N ARG A 105 13.60 3.14 1.75
CA ARG A 105 15.00 2.96 1.32
C ARG A 105 15.82 4.16 1.78
N ALA A 106 16.93 3.91 2.48
CA ALA A 106 17.78 4.95 3.07
C ALA A 106 16.99 6.03 3.85
N GLY A 107 15.92 5.63 4.55
CA GLY A 107 15.05 6.52 5.30
C GLY A 107 14.02 7.31 4.47
N GLN A 108 13.95 7.09 3.16
CA GLN A 108 12.95 7.70 2.28
C GLN A 108 11.89 6.68 1.87
N GLN A 109 10.63 7.09 1.88
CA GLN A 109 9.52 6.26 1.40
C GLN A 109 9.64 6.04 -0.11
N VAL A 110 9.73 4.77 -0.50
CA VAL A 110 9.79 4.36 -1.93
C VAL A 110 8.51 3.71 -2.41
N TYR A 111 7.69 3.18 -1.49
CA TYR A 111 6.39 2.60 -1.81
C TYR A 111 5.43 2.73 -0.62
N GLN A 112 4.16 2.95 -0.92
CA GLN A 112 3.10 2.91 0.08
C GLN A 112 1.81 2.41 -0.56
N GLU A 113 1.11 1.51 0.14
CA GLU A 113 -0.17 0.97 -0.29
C GLU A 113 -1.14 0.84 0.89
N ARG A 114 -2.39 1.28 0.68
CA ARG A 114 -3.47 1.11 1.65
C ARG A 114 -4.06 -0.30 1.49
N ILE A 115 -4.22 -1.01 2.60
CA ILE A 115 -4.77 -2.36 2.64
C ILE A 115 -6.29 -2.25 2.72
N MET A 116 -6.95 -2.33 1.57
CA MET A 116 -8.41 -2.17 1.45
C MET A 116 -9.18 -3.49 1.50
N VAL A 117 -8.47 -4.62 1.41
CA VAL A 117 -9.06 -5.96 1.40
C VAL A 117 -8.76 -6.67 2.73
N PRO A 118 -9.75 -7.26 3.42
CA PRO A 118 -9.53 -7.90 4.73
C PRO A 118 -8.44 -8.97 4.73
N LEU A 119 -8.34 -9.76 3.65
CA LEU A 119 -7.31 -10.80 3.49
C LEU A 119 -5.89 -10.25 3.36
N GLY A 120 -5.74 -8.94 3.12
CA GLY A 120 -4.45 -8.27 3.11
C GLY A 120 -3.98 -7.81 4.48
N ASN A 121 -4.82 -7.86 5.51
CA ASN A 121 -4.52 -7.29 6.82
C ASN A 121 -3.42 -8.07 7.56
N PHE A 122 -2.65 -7.33 8.37
CA PHE A 122 -1.64 -7.86 9.27
C PHE A 122 -2.17 -7.96 10.69
N ALA A 123 -1.67 -8.94 11.45
CA ALA A 123 -1.95 -9.07 12.87
C ALA A 123 -1.19 -8.04 13.71
N ASP A 124 -1.76 -7.67 14.85
CA ASP A 124 -1.05 -6.92 15.87
C ASP A 124 -0.07 -7.85 16.65
N PRO A 125 1.09 -7.35 17.10
CA PRO A 125 1.61 -6.00 16.86
C PRO A 125 2.07 -5.78 15.41
N LEU A 126 1.74 -4.62 14.85
CA LEU A 126 2.08 -4.31 13.46
C LEU A 126 3.60 -4.27 13.22
N PRO A 127 4.09 -4.83 12.09
CA PRO A 127 5.48 -4.74 11.69
C PRO A 127 6.00 -3.29 11.68
N SER A 128 7.12 -3.03 12.34
CA SER A 128 7.79 -1.73 12.31
C SER A 128 9.25 -1.87 11.88
N ALA A 129 9.64 -1.13 10.85
CA ALA A 129 11.00 -1.05 10.31
C ALA A 129 11.68 -2.43 10.10
N VAL A 130 10.95 -3.42 9.61
CA VAL A 130 11.48 -4.77 9.42
C VAL A 130 12.40 -4.79 8.21
N THR A 131 13.64 -5.22 8.41
CA THR A 131 14.63 -5.27 7.33
C THR A 131 14.25 -6.28 6.26
N ARG A 132 14.67 -6.01 5.01
CA ARG A 132 14.41 -6.88 3.86
C ARG A 132 14.78 -8.35 4.07
N ALA A 133 15.86 -8.62 4.81
CA ALA A 133 16.32 -9.98 5.13
C ALA A 133 15.43 -10.73 6.15
N ARG A 134 14.62 -10.01 6.94
CA ARG A 134 13.75 -10.58 7.99
C ARG A 134 12.26 -10.53 7.63
N ALA A 135 11.93 -10.04 6.44
CA ALA A 135 10.57 -9.78 6.00
C ALA A 135 9.89 -11.02 5.39
N THR A 136 9.93 -12.13 6.10
CA THR A 136 9.16 -13.33 5.71
C THR A 136 7.82 -13.30 6.42
N LEU A 137 6.74 -13.53 5.67
CA LEU A 137 5.37 -13.49 6.15
C LEU A 137 4.74 -14.88 6.14
N VAL A 138 3.88 -15.13 7.13
CA VAL A 138 3.08 -16.35 7.28
C VAL A 138 1.63 -15.98 7.54
N THR A 139 0.72 -16.92 7.29
CA THR A 139 -0.68 -16.77 7.67
C THR A 139 -0.86 -17.11 9.16
N CYS A 140 -1.63 -16.29 9.85
CA CYS A 140 -2.04 -16.49 11.24
C CYS A 140 -3.53 -16.15 11.37
N ALA A 141 -4.21 -16.68 12.39
CA ALA A 141 -5.60 -16.35 12.65
C ALA A 141 -5.70 -15.13 13.57
N ASP A 142 -6.71 -14.29 13.35
CA ASP A 142 -7.17 -13.36 14.37
C ASP A 142 -7.89 -14.12 15.51
N GLY A 143 -8.21 -13.44 16.61
CA GLY A 143 -8.94 -14.03 17.73
C GLY A 143 -10.34 -14.57 17.37
N GLY A 144 -10.85 -14.28 16.16
CA GLY A 144 -12.11 -14.75 15.60
C GLY A 144 -11.96 -15.76 14.44
N GLY A 145 -10.75 -16.21 14.11
CA GLY A 145 -10.48 -17.17 13.05
C GLY A 145 -10.24 -16.60 11.65
N ALA A 146 -10.27 -15.28 11.45
CA ALA A 146 -9.99 -14.67 10.15
C ALA A 146 -8.48 -14.69 9.82
N PRO A 147 -8.08 -15.00 8.57
CA PRO A 147 -6.67 -15.12 8.22
C PRO A 147 -6.00 -13.75 8.01
N LEU A 148 -4.96 -13.50 8.81
CA LEU A 148 -4.10 -12.32 8.79
C LEU A 148 -2.67 -12.67 8.36
N TRP A 149 -1.90 -11.66 8.00
CA TRP A 149 -0.44 -11.77 7.81
C TRP A 149 0.30 -11.51 9.12
N CYS A 150 1.20 -12.42 9.45
CA CYS A 150 2.15 -12.27 10.54
C CYS A 150 3.57 -12.28 9.99
N LEU A 151 4.49 -11.60 10.68
CA LEU A 151 5.91 -11.86 10.47
C LEU A 151 6.23 -13.27 10.93
N GLN A 152 6.93 -14.03 10.09
CA GLN A 152 7.62 -15.20 10.53
C GLN A 152 8.67 -14.72 11.53
N SER A 153 8.43 -14.97 12.82
CA SER A 153 9.44 -14.79 13.84
C SER A 153 10.59 -15.72 13.45
N GLY A 154 11.63 -15.19 12.79
CA GLY A 154 12.86 -15.92 12.58
C GLY A 154 13.30 -16.38 13.96
N ALA A 155 13.34 -17.70 14.19
CA ALA A 155 13.55 -18.34 15.49
C ALA A 155 14.25 -17.42 16.47
N GLN A 156 13.46 -16.73 17.30
CA GLN A 156 14.00 -15.88 18.34
C GLN A 156 14.66 -16.85 19.32
N PRO A 157 15.98 -16.79 19.56
CA PRO A 157 16.60 -17.67 20.55
C PRO A 157 15.94 -17.37 21.89
N GLY A 158 15.04 -18.26 22.33
CA GLY A 158 14.35 -18.15 23.62
C GLY A 158 12.83 -18.01 23.61
N VAL A 159 12.14 -17.96 22.47
CA VAL A 159 10.65 -18.05 22.46
C VAL A 159 10.23 -19.43 21.94
N PRO A 160 9.71 -20.33 22.78
CA PRO A 160 9.29 -21.65 22.33
C PRO A 160 8.14 -21.52 21.33
N THR A 161 8.39 -21.96 20.11
CA THR A 161 7.36 -22.29 19.13
C THR A 161 6.55 -23.46 19.68
N GLY A 162 5.31 -23.17 20.12
CA GLY A 162 4.37 -24.20 20.52
C GLY A 162 3.66 -23.94 21.84
N THR A 163 2.85 -22.87 21.90
CA THR A 163 1.71 -22.86 22.82
C THR A 163 0.52 -22.28 22.08
N GLN A 164 -0.25 -23.17 21.44
CA GLN A 164 -1.67 -22.90 21.18
C GLN A 164 -2.32 -22.56 22.53
N PRO A 165 -3.01 -21.41 22.69
CA PRO A 165 -3.83 -21.18 23.87
C PRO A 165 -4.88 -22.28 23.94
N GLY A 166 -4.70 -23.19 24.89
CA GLY A 166 -5.50 -24.39 25.03
C GLY A 166 -6.97 -24.08 25.25
N LEU A 167 -7.80 -24.80 24.48
CA LEU A 167 -9.10 -25.27 24.94
C LEU A 167 -8.91 -25.96 26.31
N ARG A 168 -9.08 -25.21 27.40
CA ARG A 168 -9.41 -25.79 28.71
C ARG A 168 -10.88 -26.18 28.66
N TRP A 169 -11.11 -27.41 28.19
CA TRP A 169 -12.27 -28.18 28.57
C TRP A 169 -12.29 -28.28 30.10
N LEU A 170 -13.23 -27.59 30.73
CA LEU A 170 -13.62 -27.86 32.11
C LEU A 170 -14.79 -28.85 32.02
N ASP A 171 -14.42 -30.14 31.93
CA ASP A 171 -15.30 -31.23 32.32
C ASP A 171 -15.31 -31.32 33.86
N GLY A 172 -16.45 -31.73 34.41
CA GLY A 172 -16.85 -31.48 35.79
C GLY A 172 -16.15 -32.32 36.87
N SER A 173 -16.35 -31.88 38.11
CA SER A 173 -16.31 -32.68 39.34
C SER A 173 -17.18 -31.99 40.38
#